data_AF-A0A0C9YJ33-F1
#
_entry.id   AF-A0A0C9YJ33-F1
#
_cell.length_a   1.000
_cell.length_b   1.000
_cell.length_c   1.000
_cell.angle_alpha   90.00
_cell.angle_beta   90.00
_cell.angle_gamma   90.00
#
_symmetry.space_group_name_H-M   'P 1'
#
loop_
_entity.id
_entity.type
_entity.pdbx_description
1 polymer ?
#
loop_
_entity_poly.entity_id
_entity_poly.type
_entity_poly.pdbx_seq_one_letter_code
_entity_poly.pdbx_strand_id
1 'polypeptide(L)'
;MYIPPERLFTAGLNLGSSEPGDMIFGVLNAIWSWIMVILPTLSRVFEQPTEWTVNAFYAACDFRSYFSLPIVRLKLSSTTVHAHPHSIYLTCLSIFFGPIIVLLPLLLIYEIGVLLLFNLSFVSHGLLPGTVEDQYDSLHEHFMDSREKLFASVEVAASTFNTWTTNHLTLLITRVVAGTLGLYVLYAIWGEVW
;
A
#
# COMPACT_ATOMS: atom_id res chain seq x y z
N MET A 1 27.05 1.39 -15.59
CA MET A 1 26.70 0.11 -16.27
C MET A 1 25.34 -0.30 -15.74
N TYR A 2 24.28 -0.12 -16.55
CA TYR A 2 22.89 -0.39 -16.14
C TYR A 2 22.58 -1.85 -16.47
N ILE A 3 22.23 -2.65 -15.45
CA ILE A 3 21.83 -4.04 -15.63
C ILE A 3 20.30 -4.07 -15.63
N PRO A 4 19.66 -4.55 -16.72
CA PRO A 4 18.21 -4.61 -16.81
C PRO A 4 17.64 -5.58 -15.75
N PRO A 5 16.50 -5.25 -15.11
CA PRO A 5 15.93 -6.03 -13.98
C PRO A 5 15.59 -7.48 -14.36
N GLU A 6 15.34 -7.72 -15.65
CA GLU A 6 14.98 -9.02 -16.22
C GLU A 6 16.15 -10.02 -16.18
N ARG A 7 17.39 -9.51 -16.16
CA ARG A 7 18.61 -10.33 -16.01
C ARG A 7 18.99 -10.61 -14.56
N LEU A 8 18.50 -9.82 -13.60
CA LEU A 8 18.68 -10.11 -12.17
C LEU A 8 17.81 -11.30 -11.73
N PHE A 9 16.62 -11.43 -12.31
CA PHE A 9 15.69 -12.51 -11.99
C PHE A 9 16.13 -13.88 -12.54
N THR A 10 16.76 -13.91 -13.71
CA THR A 10 17.22 -15.15 -14.36
C THR A 10 18.59 -15.63 -13.84
N ALA A 11 19.43 -14.73 -13.34
CA ALA A 11 20.72 -15.11 -12.75
C ALA A 11 20.60 -15.75 -11.35
N GLY A 12 19.53 -15.47 -10.60
CA GLY A 12 19.32 -16.00 -9.24
C GLY A 12 18.64 -17.37 -9.16
N LEU A 13 18.17 -17.92 -10.30
CA LEU A 13 17.38 -19.17 -10.35
C LEU A 13 18.11 -20.32 -11.05
N ASN A 14 19.45 -20.35 -11.02
CA ASN A 14 20.21 -21.54 -11.38
C ASN A 14 20.18 -22.53 -10.20
N LEU A 15 19.03 -23.18 -10.00
CA LEU A 15 18.76 -24.22 -8.98
C LEU A 15 19.48 -25.56 -9.25
N GLY A 16 20.58 -25.53 -10.00
CA GLY A 16 21.31 -26.72 -10.44
C GLY A 16 22.47 -27.14 -9.54
N SER A 17 22.84 -26.37 -8.51
CA SER A 17 23.85 -26.80 -7.55
C SER A 17 23.21 -27.53 -6.37
N SER A 18 23.70 -28.75 -6.13
CA SER A 18 23.22 -29.66 -5.09
C SER A 18 23.69 -29.29 -3.69
N GLU A 19 24.42 -28.19 -3.54
CA GLU A 19 24.95 -27.77 -2.25
C GLU A 19 23.94 -26.84 -1.56
N PRO A 20 23.45 -27.19 -0.36
CA PRO A 20 22.44 -26.41 0.34
C PRO A 20 22.85 -24.96 0.61
N GLY A 21 24.16 -24.65 0.62
CA GLY A 21 24.69 -23.30 0.77
C GLY A 21 24.34 -22.35 -0.39
N ASP A 22 24.31 -22.85 -1.62
CA ASP A 22 24.04 -22.03 -2.81
C ASP A 22 22.56 -21.64 -2.91
N MET A 23 21.66 -22.55 -2.52
CA MET A 23 20.22 -22.28 -2.47
C MET A 23 19.91 -21.16 -1.46
N ILE A 24 20.58 -21.18 -0.31
CA ILE A 24 20.45 -20.15 0.73
C ILE A 24 20.92 -18.79 0.21
N PHE A 25 22.07 -18.76 -0.47
CA PHE A 25 22.61 -17.52 -1.02
C PHE A 25 21.70 -16.94 -2.11
N GLY A 26 21.09 -17.79 -2.94
CA GLY A 26 20.10 -17.40 -3.94
C GLY A 26 18.84 -16.78 -3.34
N VAL A 27 18.28 -17.39 -2.30
CA VAL A 27 17.09 -16.89 -1.60
C VAL A 27 17.39 -15.56 -0.90
N LEU A 28 18.52 -15.45 -0.20
CA LEU A 28 18.92 -14.20 0.46
C LEU A 28 19.13 -13.07 -0.55
N ASN A 29 19.75 -13.35 -1.70
CA ASN A 29 19.90 -12.35 -2.77
C ASN A 29 18.55 -11.95 -3.38
N ALA A 30 17.62 -12.89 -3.52
CA ALA A 30 16.28 -12.59 -4.02
C ALA A 30 15.50 -11.70 -3.04
N ILE A 31 15.53 -12.03 -1.74
CA ILE A 31 14.92 -11.22 -0.68
C ILE A 31 15.58 -9.84 -0.61
N TRP A 32 16.90 -9.77 -0.62
CA TRP A 32 17.64 -8.52 -0.60
C TRP A 32 17.31 -7.66 -1.83
N SER A 33 17.26 -8.27 -3.01
CA SER A 33 16.84 -7.58 -4.24
C SER A 33 15.40 -7.07 -4.14
N TRP A 34 14.49 -7.86 -3.56
CA TRP A 34 13.11 -7.45 -3.32
C TRP A 34 13.03 -6.27 -2.34
N ILE A 35 13.73 -6.33 -1.21
CA ILE A 35 13.80 -5.23 -0.24
C ILE A 35 14.36 -3.98 -0.90
N MET A 36 15.45 -4.09 -1.65
CA MET A 36 16.08 -2.93 -2.31
C MET A 36 15.22 -2.33 -3.43
N VAL A 37 14.25 -3.06 -3.98
CA VAL A 37 13.31 -2.54 -4.98
C VAL A 37 12.04 -2.00 -4.32
N ILE A 38 11.50 -2.71 -3.33
CA ILE A 38 10.23 -2.35 -2.69
C ILE A 38 10.41 -1.26 -1.66
N LEU A 39 11.47 -1.26 -0.87
CA LEU A 39 11.67 -0.27 0.19
C LEU A 39 11.76 1.16 -0.36
N PRO A 40 12.49 1.45 -1.47
CA PRO A 40 12.50 2.79 -2.06
C PRO A 40 11.20 3.14 -2.78
N THR A 41 10.48 2.14 -3.29
CA THR A 41 9.19 2.35 -3.94
C THR A 41 8.12 2.70 -2.91
N LEU A 42 8.09 1.97 -1.79
CA LEU A 42 7.29 2.29 -0.61
C LEU A 42 7.72 3.63 -0.02
N SER A 43 9.02 3.89 0.15
CA SER A 43 9.49 5.16 0.69
C SER A 43 9.07 6.32 -0.20
N ARG A 44 9.16 6.21 -1.53
CA ARG A 44 8.64 7.24 -2.45
C ARG A 44 7.12 7.39 -2.37
N VAL A 45 6.41 6.28 -2.22
CA VAL A 45 4.95 6.25 -2.02
C VAL A 45 4.55 6.81 -0.64
N PHE A 46 5.45 6.84 0.36
CA PHE A 46 5.20 7.36 1.72
C PHE A 46 5.83 8.74 2.01
N GLU A 47 6.90 9.13 1.32
CA GLU A 47 7.53 10.46 1.39
C GLU A 47 6.76 11.50 0.58
N GLN A 48 6.11 11.10 -0.52
CA GLN A 48 5.23 12.02 -1.26
C GLN A 48 3.88 12.32 -0.56
N PRO A 49 3.15 11.39 0.06
CA PRO A 49 1.83 11.64 0.62
C PRO A 49 1.82 12.62 1.76
N THR A 50 2.87 12.76 2.56
CA THR A 50 2.79 13.72 3.66
C THR A 50 2.67 15.15 3.16
N GLU A 51 3.31 15.54 2.06
CA GLU A 51 3.10 16.87 1.49
C GLU A 51 1.81 16.98 0.67
N TRP A 52 1.46 16.00 -0.18
CA TRP A 52 0.26 16.12 -1.01
C TRP A 52 -1.04 15.79 -0.28
N THR A 53 -1.05 14.89 0.71
CA THR A 53 -2.24 14.65 1.55
C THR A 53 -2.44 15.78 2.55
N VAL A 54 -1.36 16.36 3.11
CA VAL A 54 -1.48 17.55 3.97
C VAL A 54 -1.88 18.77 3.13
N ASN A 55 -1.32 18.97 1.93
CA ASN A 55 -1.77 20.03 1.03
C ASN A 55 -3.17 19.78 0.46
N ALA A 56 -3.56 18.53 0.18
CA ALA A 56 -4.92 18.19 -0.23
C ALA A 56 -5.91 18.33 0.93
N PHE A 57 -5.49 18.02 2.17
CA PHE A 57 -6.27 18.25 3.37
C PHE A 57 -6.43 19.75 3.65
N TYR A 58 -5.35 20.54 3.55
CA TYR A 58 -5.42 22.00 3.67
C TYR A 58 -6.21 22.63 2.51
N ALA A 59 -6.08 22.13 1.28
CA ALA A 59 -6.91 22.57 0.15
C ALA A 59 -8.38 22.14 0.31
N ALA A 60 -8.64 20.96 0.91
CA ALA A 60 -9.97 20.50 1.28
C ALA A 60 -10.55 21.26 2.50
N CYS A 61 -9.70 21.81 3.37
CA CYS A 61 -10.11 22.69 4.47
C CYS A 61 -10.33 24.13 4.00
N ASP A 62 -9.50 24.61 3.06
CA ASP A 62 -9.69 25.88 2.34
C ASP A 62 -10.85 25.81 1.32
N PHE A 63 -11.35 24.60 1.04
CA PHE A 63 -12.60 24.34 0.32
C PHE A 63 -13.82 25.02 0.97
N ARG A 64 -13.72 25.40 2.26
CA ARG A 64 -14.73 26.24 2.94
C ARG A 64 -14.86 27.63 2.31
N SER A 65 -13.78 28.16 1.73
CA SER A 65 -13.71 29.44 1.02
C SER A 65 -14.29 29.35 -0.41
N TYR A 66 -14.35 28.15 -0.99
CA TYR A 66 -14.83 27.89 -2.36
C TYR A 66 -16.30 27.49 -2.45
N PHE A 67 -16.99 27.34 -1.30
CA PHE A 67 -18.37 26.87 -1.25
C PHE A 67 -19.42 27.92 -1.65
N SER A 68 -19.01 29.12 -2.07
CA SER A 68 -19.89 30.07 -2.76
C SER A 68 -20.08 29.70 -4.25
N LEU A 69 -20.60 28.48 -4.50
CA LEU A 69 -21.23 27.97 -5.75
C LEU A 69 -20.41 27.96 -7.07
N PRO A 70 -20.79 27.12 -8.06
CA PRO A 70 -21.11 25.68 -7.99
C PRO A 70 -20.50 24.90 -9.19
N ILE A 71 -20.07 23.64 -9.06
CA ILE A 71 -20.11 22.58 -10.12
C ILE A 71 -19.37 22.83 -11.48
N VAL A 72 -18.90 24.04 -11.80
CA VAL A 72 -18.61 24.53 -13.18
C VAL A 72 -17.12 24.78 -13.43
N ARG A 73 -16.25 24.74 -12.41
CA ARG A 73 -14.78 24.77 -12.61
C ARG A 73 -14.10 23.40 -12.46
N LEU A 74 -14.87 22.32 -12.64
CA LEU A 74 -14.36 21.00 -13.00
C LEU A 74 -13.87 20.91 -14.46
N LYS A 75 -13.54 22.05 -15.09
CA LYS A 75 -12.36 22.16 -15.95
C LYS A 75 -11.09 22.11 -15.09
N LEU A 76 -11.03 21.17 -14.16
CA LEU A 76 -9.82 20.78 -13.45
C LEU A 76 -8.99 20.06 -14.53
N SER A 77 -8.37 20.87 -15.39
CA SER A 77 -7.32 20.52 -16.35
C SER A 77 -7.43 19.07 -16.80
N SER A 78 -8.21 18.78 -17.85
CA SER A 78 -8.22 17.45 -18.49
C SER A 78 -6.77 16.97 -18.68
N THR A 79 -5.85 17.89 -18.99
CA THR A 79 -4.40 17.66 -19.03
C THR A 79 -3.77 17.10 -17.74
N THR A 80 -4.22 17.48 -16.54
CA THR A 80 -3.70 16.94 -15.27
C THR A 80 -4.32 15.59 -14.92
N VAL A 81 -5.61 15.40 -15.21
CA VAL A 81 -6.27 14.10 -15.02
C VAL A 81 -5.69 13.04 -15.94
N HIS A 82 -5.39 13.42 -17.18
CA HIS A 82 -4.71 12.55 -18.15
C HIS A 82 -3.25 12.31 -17.81
N ALA A 83 -2.53 13.29 -17.23
CA ALA A 83 -1.12 13.11 -16.90
C ALA A 83 -0.90 12.08 -15.77
N HIS A 84 -1.77 12.08 -14.74
CA HIS A 84 -1.57 11.24 -13.54
C HIS A 84 -2.88 10.63 -13.02
N PRO A 85 -3.55 9.76 -13.80
CA PRO A 85 -4.84 9.18 -13.41
C PRO A 85 -4.75 8.33 -12.13
N HIS A 86 -3.64 7.61 -11.95
CA HIS A 86 -3.40 6.78 -10.77
C HIS A 86 -3.29 7.59 -9.46
N SER A 87 -2.55 8.70 -9.47
CA SER A 87 -2.39 9.55 -8.28
C SER A 87 -3.71 10.21 -7.86
N ILE A 88 -4.52 10.62 -8.84
CA ILE A 88 -5.84 11.20 -8.59
C ILE A 88 -6.80 10.14 -8.04
N TYR A 89 -6.77 8.93 -8.61
CA TYR A 89 -7.55 7.80 -8.11
C TYR A 89 -7.18 7.47 -6.65
N LEU A 90 -5.88 7.38 -6.33
CA LEU A 90 -5.41 7.14 -4.96
C LEU A 90 -5.83 8.25 -3.99
N THR A 91 -5.79 9.52 -4.42
CA THR A 91 -6.29 10.65 -3.63
C THR A 91 -7.80 10.54 -3.37
N CYS A 92 -8.57 10.21 -4.41
CA CYS A 92 -10.02 10.06 -4.28
C CYS A 92 -10.37 8.91 -3.33
N LEU A 93 -9.65 7.78 -3.46
CA LEU A 93 -9.79 6.64 -2.56
C LEU A 93 -9.38 6.99 -1.12
N SER A 94 -8.31 7.77 -0.91
CA SER A 94 -7.87 8.12 0.45
C SER A 94 -8.86 9.06 1.15
N ILE A 95 -9.49 9.98 0.41
CA ILE A 95 -10.57 10.81 0.93
C ILE A 95 -11.83 9.96 1.20
N PHE A 96 -12.15 9.00 0.32
CA PHE A 96 -13.35 8.17 0.43
C PHE A 96 -13.25 7.09 1.52
N PHE A 97 -12.16 6.31 1.54
CA PHE A 97 -11.95 5.24 2.52
C PHE A 97 -11.31 5.74 3.82
N GLY A 98 -10.67 6.92 3.81
CA GLY A 98 -9.99 7.46 4.97
C GLY A 98 -8.75 6.62 5.33
N PRO A 99 -8.44 6.47 6.64
CA PRO A 99 -7.29 5.70 7.12
C PRO A 99 -7.27 4.22 6.70
N ILE A 100 -8.43 3.66 6.33
CA ILE A 100 -8.59 2.25 5.96
C ILE A 100 -7.77 1.91 4.71
N ILE A 101 -7.54 2.86 3.81
CA ILE A 101 -6.77 2.60 2.58
C ILE A 101 -5.32 2.18 2.86
N VAL A 102 -4.75 2.62 3.99
CA VAL A 102 -3.37 2.30 4.39
C VAL A 102 -3.29 0.91 5.01
N LEU A 103 -4.40 0.38 5.54
CA LEU A 103 -4.46 -0.94 6.16
C LEU A 103 -4.19 -2.05 5.15
N LEU A 104 -4.72 -1.92 3.93
CA LEU A 104 -4.59 -2.94 2.90
C LEU A 104 -3.11 -3.22 2.51
N PRO A 105 -2.30 -2.21 2.13
CA PRO A 105 -0.88 -2.45 1.84
C PRO A 105 -0.09 -2.86 3.10
N LEU A 106 -0.43 -2.34 4.28
CA LEU A 106 0.23 -2.74 5.53
C LEU A 106 0.00 -4.21 5.85
N LEU A 107 -1.22 -4.72 5.67
CA LEU A 107 -1.56 -6.12 5.89
C LEU A 107 -0.80 -7.04 4.93
N LEU A 108 -0.69 -6.61 3.68
CA LEU A 108 0.06 -7.36 2.67
C LEU A 108 1.57 -7.41 2.99
N ILE A 109 2.16 -6.27 3.41
CA ILE A 109 3.56 -6.22 3.86
C ILE A 109 3.78 -7.09 5.09
N TYR A 110 2.83 -7.06 6.04
CA TYR A 110 2.88 -7.89 7.24
C TYR A 110 2.88 -9.38 6.89
N GLU A 111 1.99 -9.84 6.01
CA GLU A 111 1.92 -11.24 5.60
C GLU A 111 3.20 -11.70 4.88
N ILE A 112 3.73 -10.84 3.99
CA ILE A 112 5.03 -11.07 3.35
C ILE A 112 6.14 -11.17 4.41
N GLY A 113 6.12 -10.31 5.44
CA GLY A 113 7.08 -10.35 6.54
C GLY A 113 7.06 -11.66 7.32
N VAL A 114 5.86 -12.17 7.64
CA VAL A 114 5.70 -13.48 8.32
C VAL A 114 6.24 -14.61 7.44
N LEU A 115 5.92 -14.62 6.15
CA LEU A 115 6.44 -15.60 5.20
C LEU A 115 7.97 -15.54 5.08
N LEU A 116 8.56 -14.34 5.05
CA LEU A 116 10.01 -14.18 4.99
C LEU A 116 10.70 -14.70 6.26
N LEU A 117 10.17 -14.37 7.44
CA LEU A 117 10.68 -14.85 8.72
C LEU A 117 10.57 -16.36 8.85
N PHE A 118 9.47 -16.93 8.38
CA PHE A 118 9.29 -18.37 8.31
C PHE A 118 10.37 -19.04 7.46
N ASN A 119 10.59 -18.55 6.24
CA ASN A 119 11.65 -19.07 5.37
C ASN A 119 13.06 -18.89 5.97
N LEU A 120 13.32 -17.77 6.64
CA LEU A 120 14.59 -17.53 7.35
C LEU A 120 14.78 -18.48 8.54
N SER A 121 13.71 -18.81 9.25
CA SER A 121 13.74 -19.79 10.34
C SER A 121 14.16 -21.17 9.83
N PHE A 122 13.56 -21.61 8.71
CA PHE A 122 13.93 -22.85 8.02
C PHE A 122 15.41 -22.87 7.59
N VAL A 123 15.90 -21.76 7.05
CA VAL A 123 17.29 -21.64 6.60
C VAL A 123 18.27 -21.67 7.79
N SER A 124 17.92 -20.99 8.89
CA SER A 124 18.84 -20.80 10.02
C SER A 124 18.96 -22.03 10.93
N HIS A 125 17.87 -22.78 11.13
CA HIS A 125 17.85 -23.91 12.06
C HIS A 125 17.85 -25.29 11.37
N GLY A 126 17.81 -25.32 10.03
CA GLY A 126 17.59 -26.54 9.27
C GLY A 126 16.18 -27.10 9.46
N LEU A 127 15.95 -28.35 9.05
CA LEU A 127 14.70 -29.09 9.37
C LEU A 127 14.64 -29.35 10.88
N LEU A 128 14.15 -28.37 11.63
CA LEU A 128 13.81 -28.52 13.04
C LEU A 128 12.82 -29.69 13.19
N PRO A 129 13.01 -30.58 14.17
CA PRO A 129 12.09 -31.68 14.40
C PRO A 129 10.73 -31.13 14.82
N GLY A 130 9.70 -31.38 14.00
CA GLY A 130 8.33 -30.90 14.16
C GLY A 130 7.59 -30.93 12.82
N THR A 131 6.28 -30.72 12.83
CA THR A 131 5.55 -30.49 11.59
C THR A 131 5.79 -29.05 11.12
N VAL A 132 5.77 -28.84 9.81
CA VAL A 132 5.99 -27.51 9.19
C VAL A 132 4.87 -26.56 9.61
N GLU A 133 3.67 -27.11 9.76
CA GLU A 133 2.47 -26.43 10.21
C GLU A 133 2.63 -25.88 11.64
N ASP A 134 3.10 -26.68 12.60
CA ASP A 134 3.28 -26.24 14.00
C ASP A 134 4.24 -25.03 14.11
N GLN A 135 5.29 -25.01 13.28
CA GLN A 135 6.27 -23.92 13.27
C GLN A 135 5.71 -22.65 12.64
N TYR A 136 4.92 -22.78 11.57
CA TYR A 136 4.22 -21.65 10.98
C TYR A 136 3.20 -21.08 11.97
N ASP A 137 2.39 -21.93 12.59
CA ASP A 137 1.35 -21.53 13.54
C ASP A 137 1.94 -20.82 14.74
N SER A 138 3.06 -21.32 15.30
CA SER A 138 3.76 -20.65 16.41
C SER A 138 4.29 -19.26 16.02
N LEU A 139 4.86 -19.12 14.82
CA LEU A 139 5.34 -17.83 14.33
C LEU A 139 4.15 -16.88 14.07
N HIS A 140 3.09 -17.40 13.47
CA HIS A 140 1.88 -16.65 13.18
C HIS A 140 1.22 -16.15 14.46
N GLU A 141 1.09 -17.00 15.48
CA GLU A 141 0.59 -16.66 16.82
C GLU A 141 1.44 -15.57 17.47
N HIS A 142 2.77 -15.65 17.37
CA HIS A 142 3.65 -14.61 17.90
C HIS A 142 3.38 -13.22 17.27
N PHE A 143 3.02 -13.18 15.99
CA PHE A 143 2.72 -11.93 15.31
C PHE A 143 1.24 -11.52 15.42
N MET A 144 0.34 -12.38 15.91
CA MET A 144 -1.09 -12.06 16.09
C MET A 144 -1.28 -10.80 16.93
N ASP A 145 -0.62 -10.71 18.08
CA ASP A 145 -0.70 -9.56 18.98
C ASP A 145 -0.33 -8.24 18.28
N SER A 146 0.69 -8.29 17.41
CA SER A 146 1.14 -7.12 16.66
C SER A 146 0.13 -6.72 15.60
N ARG A 147 -0.46 -7.71 14.93
CA ARG A 147 -1.52 -7.51 13.93
C ARG A 147 -2.77 -6.91 14.57
N GLU A 148 -3.19 -7.44 15.71
CA GLU A 148 -4.34 -6.94 16.47
C GLU A 148 -4.14 -5.50 16.91
N LYS A 149 -2.95 -5.14 17.39
CA LYS A 149 -2.62 -3.74 17.73
C LYS A 149 -2.71 -2.81 16.53
N LEU A 150 -2.22 -3.24 15.36
CA LEU A 150 -2.32 -2.46 14.12
C LEU A 150 -3.79 -2.28 13.71
N PHE A 151 -4.58 -3.35 13.74
CA PHE A 151 -6.02 -3.29 13.44
C PHE A 151 -6.76 -2.39 14.41
N ALA A 152 -6.53 -2.52 15.72
CA ALA A 152 -7.13 -1.67 16.74
C ALA A 152 -6.79 -0.19 16.52
N SER A 153 -5.53 0.12 16.17
CA SER A 153 -5.11 1.48 15.85
C SER A 153 -5.86 2.05 14.64
N VAL A 154 -5.95 1.28 13.56
CA VAL A 154 -6.67 1.69 12.35
C VAL A 154 -8.17 1.79 12.61
N GLU A 155 -8.76 0.91 13.40
CA GLU A 155 -10.17 0.96 13.78
C GLU A 155 -10.47 2.23 14.57
N VAL A 156 -9.63 2.60 15.54
CA VAL A 156 -9.74 3.85 16.30
C VAL A 156 -9.62 5.06 15.36
N ALA A 157 -8.66 5.05 14.43
CA ALA A 157 -8.49 6.12 13.45
C ALA A 157 -9.70 6.23 12.50
N ALA A 158 -10.22 5.09 12.02
CA ALA A 158 -11.38 5.02 11.14
C ALA A 158 -12.66 5.47 11.86
N SER A 159 -12.86 5.05 13.11
CA SER A 159 -13.96 5.49 13.97
C SER A 159 -13.92 7.00 14.21
N THR A 160 -12.73 7.54 14.51
CA THR A 160 -12.52 8.98 14.70
C THR A 160 -12.81 9.75 13.41
N PHE A 161 -12.27 9.29 12.28
CA PHE A 161 -12.52 9.88 10.95
C PHE A 161 -14.00 9.86 10.58
N ASN A 162 -14.69 8.74 10.85
CA ASN A 162 -16.10 8.59 10.56
C ASN A 162 -16.97 9.50 11.44
N THR A 163 -16.66 9.58 12.74
CA THR A 163 -17.32 10.49 13.68
C THR A 163 -17.14 11.95 13.24
N TRP A 164 -15.93 12.32 12.82
CA TRP A 164 -15.66 13.67 12.33
C TRP A 164 -16.43 13.98 11.03
N THR A 165 -16.45 13.03 10.09
CA THR A 165 -17.17 13.17 8.81
C THR A 165 -18.68 13.28 9.01
N THR A 166 -19.26 12.51 9.94
CA THR A 166 -20.70 12.51 10.21
C THR A 166 -21.15 13.77 10.96
N ASN A 167 -20.30 14.32 11.83
CA ASN A 167 -20.56 15.59 12.52
C ASN A 167 -20.48 16.82 11.60
N HIS A 168 -19.81 16.71 10.46
CA HIS A 168 -19.63 17.81 9.51
C HIS A 168 -20.16 17.44 8.12
N LEU A 169 -21.37 17.90 7.80
CA LEU A 169 -22.05 17.63 6.52
C LEU A 169 -21.18 17.96 5.30
N THR A 170 -20.34 19.00 5.37
CA THR A 170 -19.42 19.37 4.29
C THR A 170 -18.40 18.27 3.99
N LEU A 171 -17.82 17.63 5.01
CA LEU A 171 -16.88 16.53 4.84
C LEU A 171 -17.57 15.30 4.26
N LEU A 172 -18.80 15.03 4.69
CA LEU A 172 -19.61 13.93 4.14
C LEU A 172 -19.86 14.12 2.64
N ILE A 173 -20.23 15.33 2.22
CA ILE A 173 -20.43 15.66 0.79
C ILE A 173 -19.11 15.48 0.03
N THR A 174 -18.00 16.01 0.55
CA THR A 174 -16.67 15.85 -0.06
C THR A 174 -16.30 14.38 -0.22
N ARG A 175 -16.60 13.55 0.78
CA ARG A 175 -16.36 12.09 0.75
C ARG A 175 -17.15 11.43 -0.37
N VAL A 176 -18.45 11.70 -0.47
CA VAL A 176 -19.32 11.16 -1.54
C VAL A 176 -18.82 11.60 -2.92
N VAL A 177 -18.51 12.90 -3.08
CA VAL A 177 -17.99 13.44 -4.35
C VAL A 177 -16.68 12.76 -4.73
N ALA A 178 -15.73 12.63 -3.80
CA ALA A 178 -14.47 11.93 -4.03
C ALA A 178 -14.68 10.46 -4.44
N GLY A 179 -15.62 9.75 -3.79
CA GLY A 179 -15.99 8.39 -4.17
C GLY A 179 -16.53 8.29 -5.60
N THR A 180 -17.45 9.18 -5.98
CA THR A 180 -18.00 9.22 -7.35
C THR A 180 -16.95 9.57 -8.40
N LEU A 181 -16.04 10.51 -8.09
CA LEU A 181 -14.95 10.89 -8.98
C LEU A 181 -13.93 9.76 -9.13
N GLY A 182 -13.59 9.08 -8.03
CA GLY A 182 -12.71 7.92 -8.05
C GLY A 182 -13.26 6.78 -8.91
N LEU A 183 -14.57 6.49 -8.81
CA LEU A 183 -15.24 5.51 -9.68
C LEU A 183 -15.21 5.92 -11.15
N TYR A 184 -15.44 7.20 -11.45
CA TYR A 184 -15.35 7.72 -12.82
C TYR A 184 -13.94 7.55 -13.40
N VAL A 185 -12.91 7.92 -12.64
CA VAL A 185 -11.50 7.74 -13.06
C VAL A 185 -11.18 6.26 -13.26
N LEU A 186 -11.64 5.38 -12.36
CA LEU A 186 -11.43 3.94 -12.49
C LEU A 186 -12.08 3.37 -13.76
N TYR A 187 -13.31 3.80 -14.07
CA TYR A 187 -13.99 3.43 -15.31
C TYR A 187 -13.22 3.91 -16.53
N ALA A 188 -12.69 5.13 -16.52
CA ALA A 188 -11.84 5.63 -17.60
C ALA A 188 -10.56 4.78 -17.74
N ILE A 189 -9.87 4.48 -16.63
CA ILE A 189 -8.66 3.61 -16.62
C ILE A 189 -8.96 2.27 -17.29
N TRP A 190 -10.09 1.63 -16.94
CA TRP A 190 -10.43 0.30 -17.43
C TRP A 190 -11.04 0.28 -18.83
N GLY A 191 -11.83 1.30 -19.18
CA GLY A 191 -12.57 1.34 -20.44
C GLY A 191 -11.71 1.69 -21.67
N GLU A 192 -10.40 1.90 -21.50
CA GLU A 192 -9.50 2.46 -22.51
C GLU A 192 -10.04 3.77 -23.13
N VAL A 193 -10.98 4.44 -22.45
CA VAL A 193 -11.57 5.70 -22.89
C VAL A 193 -10.64 6.81 -22.41
N TRP A 194 -9.51 6.96 -23.12
CA TRP A 194 -8.54 8.02 -22.91
C TRP A 194 -8.21 8.73 -24.21
#